data_AF-A0A2G2YVK6-F1
#
_entry.id   AF-A0A2G2YVK6-F1
#
_cell.length_a   1.000
_cell.length_b   1.000
_cell.length_c   1.000
_cell.angle_alpha   90.00
_cell.angle_beta   90.00
_cell.angle_gamma   90.00
#
_symmetry.space_group_name_H-M   'P 1'
#
loop_
_entity.id
_entity.type
_entity.pdbx_description
1 polymer ?
#
loop_
_entity_poly.entity_id
_entity_poly.type
_entity_poly.pdbx_seq_one_letter_code
_entity_poly.pdbx_strand_id
1 'polypeptide(L)'
;MGVPLETWPISNEQPSNAVYVTNVLKIGISVKSWAHREELVIASTIEKAVKTLMGTTEGEEMRQRAVELSKKIKSSVSDGGPARKEMESFISIIIK
;
A
#
# COMPACT_ATOMS: atom_id res chain seq x y z
N MET A 1 8.68 -5.00 4.38
CA MET A 1 8.91 -5.67 3.07
C MET A 1 8.34 -4.74 2.00
N GLY A 2 8.88 -4.77 0.78
CA GLY A 2 8.43 -3.91 -0.33
C GLY A 2 7.65 -4.70 -1.36
N VAL A 3 6.43 -5.09 -0.99
CA VAL A 3 5.57 -5.96 -1.81
C VAL A 3 4.42 -5.11 -2.34
N PRO A 4 4.09 -5.17 -3.64
CA PRO A 4 2.95 -4.45 -4.16
C PRO A 4 1.63 -5.11 -3.73
N LEU A 5 0.52 -4.39 -3.89
CA LEU A 5 -0.79 -4.80 -3.38
C LEU A 5 -1.83 -4.91 -4.49
N GLU A 6 -2.59 -5.99 -4.44
CA GLU A 6 -3.89 -6.11 -5.09
C GLU A 6 -4.97 -5.72 -4.09
N THR A 7 -5.64 -4.59 -4.31
CA THR A 7 -6.60 -4.06 -3.35
C THR A 7 -8.01 -4.59 -3.63
N TRP A 8 -8.60 -5.17 -2.58
CA TRP A 8 -9.98 -5.67 -2.59
C TRP A 8 -10.67 -5.21 -1.30
N PRO A 9 -11.20 -3.97 -1.26
CA PRO A 9 -11.81 -3.42 -0.06
C PRO A 9 -13.13 -4.12 0.29
N ILE A 10 -13.35 -4.34 1.59
CA ILE A 10 -14.54 -5.00 2.16
C ILE A 10 -15.34 -4.03 3.05
N SER A 11 -14.69 -3.22 3.88
CA SER A 11 -15.39 -2.32 4.82
C SER A 11 -14.53 -1.16 5.34
N ASN A 12 -15.16 -0.27 6.11
CA ASN A 12 -14.53 0.81 6.89
C ASN A 12 -13.58 1.71 6.07
N GLU A 13 -12.33 1.84 6.51
CA GLU A 13 -11.29 2.65 5.87
C GLU A 13 -10.63 1.98 4.66
N GLN A 14 -10.89 0.69 4.42
CA GLN A 14 -10.27 -0.03 3.31
C GLN A 14 -10.49 0.60 1.93
N PRO A 15 -11.66 1.19 1.60
CA PRO A 15 -11.85 1.91 0.33
C PRO A 15 -10.87 3.07 0.16
N SER A 16 -10.66 3.87 1.22
CA SER A 16 -9.72 4.99 1.22
C SER A 16 -8.28 4.49 1.14
N ASN A 17 -7.94 3.43 1.88
CA ASN A 17 -6.62 2.81 1.83
C ASN A 17 -6.34 2.22 0.45
N ALA A 18 -7.34 1.63 -0.22
CA ALA A 18 -7.22 1.12 -1.57
C ALA A 18 -6.85 2.24 -2.54
N VAL A 19 -7.57 3.36 -2.50
CA VAL A 19 -7.25 4.55 -3.31
C VAL A 19 -5.87 5.10 -3.00
N TYR A 20 -5.48 5.15 -1.73
CA TYR A 20 -4.15 5.62 -1.33
C TYR A 20 -3.04 4.73 -1.91
N VAL A 21 -3.19 3.41 -1.80
CA VAL A 21 -2.23 2.42 -2.32
C VAL A 21 -2.13 2.48 -3.85
N THR A 22 -3.25 2.58 -4.56
CA THR A 22 -3.29 2.50 -6.03
C THR A 22 -3.01 3.85 -6.70
N ASN A 23 -3.59 4.95 -6.21
CA ASN A 23 -3.57 6.22 -6.93
C ASN A 23 -2.47 7.16 -6.41
N VAL A 24 -2.19 7.11 -5.10
CA VAL A 24 -1.22 8.02 -4.48
C VAL A 24 0.16 7.38 -4.43
N LEU A 25 0.29 6.23 -3.75
CA LEU A 25 1.55 5.51 -3.65
C LEU A 25 1.92 4.79 -4.95
N LYS A 26 0.91 4.41 -5.76
CA LYS A 26 1.08 3.67 -7.01
C LYS A 26 1.83 2.35 -6.83
N ILE A 27 1.67 1.69 -5.70
CA ILE A 27 2.34 0.41 -5.37
C ILE A 27 1.40 -0.78 -5.54
N GLY A 28 0.32 -0.63 -6.28
CA GLY A 28 -0.70 -1.67 -6.38
C GLY A 28 -1.78 -1.36 -7.40
N ILE A 29 -2.65 -2.34 -7.61
CA ILE A 29 -3.79 -2.29 -8.51
C ILE A 29 -5.07 -2.68 -7.77
N SER A 30 -6.22 -2.14 -8.19
CA SER A 30 -7.51 -2.51 -7.61
C SER A 30 -8.09 -3.73 -8.34
N VAL A 31 -8.41 -4.78 -7.58
CA VAL A 31 -9.16 -5.95 -8.08
C VAL A 31 -10.65 -5.62 -8.14
N LYS A 32 -11.15 -4.88 -7.16
CA LYS A 32 -12.53 -4.42 -7.08
C LYS A 32 -12.60 -3.00 -6.54
N SER A 33 -13.25 -2.11 -7.29
CA SER A 33 -13.59 -0.77 -6.80
C SER A 33 -14.69 -0.84 -5.74
N TRP A 34 -14.62 0.04 -4.74
CA TRP A 34 -15.66 0.16 -3.71
C TRP A 34 -17.05 0.50 -4.27
N ALA A 35 -17.11 1.18 -5.43
CA ALA A 35 -18.36 1.47 -6.12
C ALA A 35 -19.12 0.18 -6.50
N HIS A 36 -18.37 -0.89 -6.79
CA HIS A 36 -18.88 -2.21 -7.20
C HIS A 36 -18.81 -3.23 -6.06
N ARG A 37 -18.78 -2.80 -4.79
CA ARG A 37 -18.52 -3.68 -3.64
C ARG A 37 -19.49 -4.86 -3.49
N GLU A 38 -20.74 -4.71 -3.92
CA GLU A 38 -21.76 -5.77 -3.85
C GLU A 38 -21.63 -6.78 -5.02
N GLU A 39 -20.81 -6.47 -6.03
CA GLU A 39 -20.62 -7.34 -7.18
C GLU A 39 -19.65 -8.48 -6.85
N LEU A 40 -19.97 -9.66 -7.40
CA LEU A 40 -19.10 -10.82 -7.35
C LEU A 40 -17.88 -10.58 -8.25
N VAL A 41 -16.68 -10.74 -7.69
CA VAL A 41 -15.46 -10.74 -8.49
C VAL A 41 -15.31 -12.11 -9.12
N ILE A 42 -15.33 -12.14 -10.45
CA ILE A 42 -15.14 -13.37 -11.23
C ILE A 42 -13.66 -13.72 -11.36
N ALA A 43 -13.37 -15.00 -11.60
CA ALA A 43 -12.01 -15.53 -11.68
C ALA A 43 -11.13 -14.80 -12.72
N SER A 44 -11.70 -14.40 -13.85
CA SER A 44 -10.97 -13.68 -14.91
C SER A 44 -10.49 -12.29 -14.47
N THR A 45 -11.22 -11.62 -13.57
CA THR A 45 -10.80 -10.34 -12.99
C THR A 45 -9.57 -10.53 -12.10
N ILE A 46 -9.58 -11.58 -11.27
CA ILE A 46 -8.45 -11.94 -10.40
C ILE A 46 -7.25 -12.33 -11.26
N GLU A 47 -7.44 -13.20 -12.25
CA GLU A 47 -6.39 -13.63 -13.17
C GLU A 47 -5.74 -12.44 -13.87
N LYS A 48 -6.54 -11.47 -14.34
CA LYS A 48 -6.04 -10.26 -14.97
C LYS A 48 -5.21 -9.43 -13.98
N ALA A 49 -5.70 -9.22 -12.76
CA ALA A 49 -4.96 -8.45 -11.74
C ALA A 49 -3.60 -9.09 -11.44
N VAL A 50 -3.56 -10.40 -11.22
CA VAL A 50 -2.33 -11.16 -10.96
C VAL A 50 -1.39 -11.10 -12.16
N LYS A 51 -1.89 -11.32 -13.38
CA LYS A 51 -1.05 -11.23 -14.59
C LYS A 51 -0.50 -9.84 -14.81
N THR A 52 -1.29 -8.79 -14.57
CA THR A 52 -0.81 -7.41 -14.64
C THR A 52 0.28 -7.17 -13.60
N LEU A 53 0.01 -7.50 -12.34
CA LEU A 53 0.94 -7.19 -11.27
C LEU A 53 2.24 -7.98 -11.37
N MET A 54 2.19 -9.22 -11.86
CA MET A 54 3.34 -10.12 -11.91
C MET A 54 4.07 -10.11 -13.26
N GLY A 55 3.35 -9.98 -14.38
CA GLY A 55 3.86 -10.28 -15.72
C GLY A 55 4.05 -9.09 -16.66
N THR A 56 3.73 -7.86 -16.24
CA THR A 56 3.86 -6.68 -17.11
C THR A 56 4.91 -5.69 -16.60
N THR A 57 5.34 -4.79 -17.50
CA THR A 57 6.22 -3.66 -17.14
C THR A 57 5.58 -2.75 -16.10
N GLU A 58 4.27 -2.50 -16.20
CA GLU A 58 3.54 -1.71 -15.20
C GLU A 58 3.61 -2.36 -13.81
N GLY A 59 3.44 -3.69 -13.74
CA GLY A 59 3.58 -4.44 -12.50
C GLY A 59 5.00 -4.40 -11.92
N GLU A 60 6.02 -4.43 -12.77
CA GLU A 60 7.42 -4.27 -12.34
C GLU A 60 7.67 -2.88 -11.73
N GLU A 61 7.16 -1.82 -12.34
CA GLU A 61 7.29 -0.48 -11.77
C GLU A 61 6.59 -0.36 -10.40
N MET A 62 5.42 -1.01 -10.23
CA MET A 62 4.73 -1.06 -8.93
C MET A 62 5.56 -1.79 -7.88
N ARG A 63 6.17 -2.93 -8.22
CA ARG A 63 7.08 -3.68 -7.33
C ARG A 63 8.28 -2.83 -6.93
N GLN A 64 8.92 -2.16 -7.89
CA GLN A 64 10.07 -1.30 -7.62
C GLN A 64 9.71 -0.15 -6.67
N ARG A 65 8.57 0.53 -6.91
CA ARG A 65 8.07 1.57 -5.99
C ARG A 65 7.79 1.02 -4.59
N ALA A 66 7.24 -0.19 -4.47
CA ALA A 66 7.02 -0.82 -3.17
C ALA A 66 8.33 -1.10 -2.42
N VAL A 67 9.38 -1.54 -3.11
CA VAL A 67 10.72 -1.72 -2.55
C VAL A 67 11.31 -0.40 -2.07
N GLU A 68 11.23 0.66 -2.88
CA GLU A 68 11.72 1.99 -2.51
C GLU A 68 10.98 2.57 -1.32
N LEU A 69 9.65 2.46 -1.28
CA LEU A 69 8.84 2.87 -0.14
C LEU A 69 9.24 2.11 1.12
N SER A 70 9.44 0.79 1.04
CA SER A 70 9.89 0.00 2.19
C SER A 70 11.26 0.45 2.70
N LYS A 71 12.18 0.89 1.84
CA LYS A 71 13.48 1.43 2.25
C LYS A 71 13.31 2.75 3.01
N LYS A 72 12.50 3.68 2.47
CA LYS A 72 12.20 4.97 3.12
C LYS A 72 11.53 4.81 4.49
N ILE A 73 10.58 3.88 4.60
CA ILE A 73 9.92 3.59 5.89
C ILE A 73 10.94 3.04 6.89
N LYS A 74 11.79 2.08 6.49
CA LYS A 74 12.83 1.52 7.37
C LYS A 74 13.81 2.59 7.87
N SER A 75 14.25 3.52 7.01
CA SER A 75 15.10 4.64 7.44
C SER A 75 14.36 5.66 8.31
N SER A 76 13.04 5.78 8.15
CA SER A 76 12.23 6.69 8.97
C SER A 76 12.15 6.24 10.42
N VAL A 77 12.04 4.93 10.64
CA VAL A 77 11.86 4.32 11.97
C VAL A 77 13.16 3.90 12.66
N SER A 78 14.29 3.87 11.95
CA SER A 78 15.60 3.58 12.53
C SER A 78 16.06 4.68 13.50
N ASP A 79 17.07 4.38 14.31
CA ASP A 79 17.64 5.36 15.24
C ASP A 79 18.09 6.63 14.52
N GLY A 80 17.72 7.79 15.09
CA GLY A 80 17.93 9.11 14.49
C GLY A 80 17.00 9.44 13.31
N GLY A 81 16.16 8.50 12.88
CA GLY A 81 15.16 8.68 11.83
C GLY A 81 14.01 9.59 12.27
N PRO A 82 13.32 10.25 11.33
CA PRO A 82 12.25 11.21 11.63
C PRO A 82 11.12 10.61 12.47
N ALA A 83 10.57 9.45 12.13
CA ALA A 83 9.50 8.85 12.93
C ALA A 83 9.96 8.47 14.34
N ARG A 84 11.22 8.03 14.50
CA ARG A 84 11.80 7.74 15.82
C ARG A 84 11.91 9.01 16.67
N LYS A 85 12.37 10.11 16.08
CA LYS A 85 12.47 11.42 16.74
C LYS A 85 11.11 11.97 17.16
N GLU A 86 10.11 11.88 16.29
CA GLU A 86 8.74 12.31 16.64
C GLU A 86 8.18 11.48 17.80
N MET A 87 8.43 10.17 17.83
CA MET A 87 8.03 9.32 18.94
C MET A 87 8.73 9.71 20.25
N GLU A 88 10.04 9.98 20.22
CA GLU A 88 10.80 10.43 21.39
C GLU A 88 10.30 11.79 21.91
N SER A 89 10.02 12.72 21.00
CA SER A 89 9.42 14.02 21.30
C SER A 89 8.06 13.85 22.00
N PHE A 90 7.18 13.01 21.45
CA PHE A 90 5.88 12.72 22.04
C PHE A 90 5.98 12.12 23.45
N ILE A 91 6.89 11.16 23.65
CA ILE A 91 7.13 10.57 24.98
C ILE A 91 7.63 11.63 25.97
N SER A 92 8.52 12.53 25.54
CA SER A 92 9.04 13.61 26.40
C SER A 92 7.95 14.58 26.86
N ILE A 93 6.89 14.77 26.07
CA ILE A 93 5.73 15.60 26.42
C ILE A 93 4.86 14.91 27.48
N ILE A 94 4.69 13.59 27.39
CA ILE A 94 3.85 12.83 28.34
C ILE A 94 4.51 12.66 29.70
N ILE A 95 5.84 12.49 29.73
CA ILE A 95 6.59 12.21 30.97
C ILE A 95 6.87 13.50 31.76
N LYS A 96 6.60 14.67 31.19
CA LYS A 96 6.59 15.96 31.90
C LYS A 96 5.35 16.11 32.77
#